data_AF-Q9D8E9-F1
#
_entry.id   AF-Q9D8E9-F1
#
_cell.length_a   1.000
_cell.length_b   1.000
_cell.length_c   1.000
_cell.angle_alpha   90.00
_cell.angle_beta   90.00
_cell.angle_gamma   90.00
#
_symmetry.space_group_name_H-M   'P 1'
#
loop_
_entity.id
_entity.type
_entity.pdbx_description
1 polymer ?
#
loop_
_entity_poly.entity_id
_entity_poly.type
_entity_poly.pdbx_seq_one_letter_code
_entity_poly.pdbx_strand_id
1 'polypeptide(L)'
;MTSELDIFVGNTTLIDEDVYRLWLDGYSVNDAVALRVRSGILEQTGATTGVLQSDTMDHYRTFHMLERLLHAPPKLLHQLIFQIPPSRQTLLIERYYTFDEAFVREVLGKKLSKGTKKDLDDISTKTGITLKSCRRQFDNFKRVFKVVEEMRGSLVDNIQQHFLLSDRLARDYAAIVFFANNRFETGKKKLQYLSFGDFAFCAELMIQNWTLGAVDSQVDDMDVDLDKEFLQDLKELKVLVADKDLLDLHKR
;
A
#
# COMPACT_ATOMS: atom_id res chain seq x y z
N MET A 1 -6.91 -34.57 27.42
CA MET A 1 -6.67 -33.94 26.10
C MET A 1 -5.18 -33.90 25.91
N THR A 2 -4.64 -34.85 25.16
CA THR A 2 -3.22 -34.86 24.77
C THR A 2 -3.03 -33.75 23.75
N SER A 3 -2.31 -32.70 24.12
CA SER A 3 -1.82 -31.69 23.19
C SER A 3 -0.98 -32.40 22.15
N GLU A 4 -1.47 -32.54 20.92
CA GLU A 4 -0.68 -32.97 19.79
C GLU A 4 0.42 -31.93 19.58
N LEU A 5 1.62 -32.27 20.03
CA LEU A 5 2.82 -31.48 19.81
C LEU A 5 3.30 -31.81 18.40
N ASP A 6 2.82 -31.04 17.43
CA ASP A 6 3.18 -31.20 16.02
C ASP A 6 4.55 -30.53 15.78
N ILE A 7 5.63 -31.29 16.01
CA ILE A 7 7.01 -30.81 15.78
C ILE A 7 7.41 -31.13 14.34
N PHE A 8 7.33 -30.13 13.47
CA PHE A 8 7.94 -30.20 12.14
C PHE A 8 9.31 -29.51 12.14
N VAL A 9 10.39 -30.30 12.17
CA VAL A 9 11.76 -29.79 12.00
C VAL A 9 12.07 -29.74 10.50
N GLY A 10 12.21 -28.54 9.97
CA GLY A 10 12.64 -28.31 8.59
C GLY A 10 13.68 -27.21 8.53
N ASN A 11 14.22 -26.98 7.33
CA ASN A 11 15.14 -25.88 7.12
C ASN A 11 14.32 -24.59 7.03
N THR A 12 14.63 -23.62 7.90
CA THR A 12 14.08 -22.26 7.79
C THR A 12 14.33 -21.73 6.39
N THR A 13 13.29 -21.24 5.73
CA THR A 13 13.42 -20.64 4.40
C THR A 13 14.27 -19.37 4.55
N LEU A 14 15.50 -19.43 4.02
CA LEU A 14 16.40 -18.29 4.00
C LEU A 14 15.88 -17.30 2.96
N ILE A 15 15.71 -16.06 3.40
CA ILE A 15 15.31 -14.94 2.56
C ILE A 15 16.32 -13.84 2.77
N ASP A 16 17.05 -13.50 1.71
CA ASP A 16 17.88 -12.31 1.62
C ASP A 16 17.00 -11.07 1.38
N GLU A 17 17.02 -10.14 2.35
CA GLU A 17 16.19 -8.93 2.33
C GLU A 17 16.61 -7.95 1.23
N ASP A 18 17.90 -7.89 0.87
CA ASP A 18 18.36 -7.02 -0.22
C ASP A 18 17.89 -7.55 -1.57
N VAL A 19 17.95 -8.87 -1.77
CA VAL A 19 17.40 -9.51 -2.98
C VAL A 19 15.88 -9.34 -3.04
N TYR A 20 15.21 -9.42 -1.90
CA TYR A 20 13.78 -9.19 -1.81
C TYR A 20 13.42 -7.75 -2.19
N ARG A 21 14.15 -6.74 -1.67
CA ARG A 21 13.97 -5.34 -2.07
C ARG A 21 14.13 -5.16 -3.58
N LEU A 22 15.19 -5.70 -4.17
CA LEU A 22 15.45 -5.61 -5.61
C LEU A 22 14.32 -6.25 -6.44
N TRP A 23 13.74 -7.35 -5.97
CA TRP A 23 12.59 -7.99 -6.59
C TRP A 23 11.34 -7.10 -6.51
N LEU A 24 11.06 -6.51 -5.34
CA LEU A 24 9.93 -5.57 -5.14
C LEU A 24 10.06 -4.30 -5.98
N ASP A 25 11.28 -3.80 -6.13
CA ASP A 25 11.64 -2.67 -6.99
C ASP A 25 11.55 -3.03 -8.49
N GLY A 26 11.32 -4.29 -8.83
CA GLY A 26 11.05 -4.75 -10.19
C GLY A 26 12.27 -5.04 -11.06
N TYR A 27 13.46 -5.10 -10.47
CA TYR A 27 14.68 -5.44 -11.19
C TYR A 27 14.65 -6.90 -11.70
N SER A 28 15.20 -7.13 -12.89
CA SER A 28 15.40 -8.50 -13.39
C SER A 28 16.48 -9.21 -12.58
N VAL A 29 16.56 -10.56 -12.69
CA VAL A 29 17.64 -11.33 -12.05
C VAL A 29 19.02 -10.79 -12.47
N ASN A 30 19.19 -10.44 -13.75
CA ASN A 30 20.46 -9.93 -14.26
C ASN A 30 20.79 -8.54 -13.67
N ASP A 31 19.80 -7.65 -13.59
CA ASP A 31 20.00 -6.32 -13.00
C ASP A 31 20.29 -6.40 -11.50
N ALA A 32 19.57 -7.27 -10.79
CA ALA A 32 19.78 -7.51 -9.36
C ALA A 32 21.18 -8.09 -9.10
N VAL A 33 21.64 -9.04 -9.91
CA VAL A 33 23.02 -9.57 -9.83
C VAL A 33 24.02 -8.45 -10.07
N ALA A 34 23.84 -7.63 -11.12
CA ALA A 34 24.75 -6.52 -11.41
C ALA A 34 24.82 -5.50 -10.24
N LEU A 35 23.70 -5.20 -9.60
CA LEU A 35 23.64 -4.33 -8.43
C LEU A 35 24.32 -4.97 -7.20
N ARG A 36 24.10 -6.26 -6.94
CA ARG A 36 24.77 -7.01 -5.86
C ARG A 36 26.29 -7.12 -6.08
N VAL A 37 26.74 -7.25 -7.33
CA VAL A 37 28.18 -7.20 -7.65
C VAL A 37 28.76 -5.83 -7.30
N ARG A 38 28.07 -4.74 -7.68
CA ARG A 38 28.50 -3.37 -7.39
C ARG A 38 28.51 -3.03 -5.89
N SER A 39 27.70 -3.71 -5.07
CA SER A 39 27.72 -3.51 -3.62
C SER A 39 28.91 -4.16 -2.91
N GLY A 40 29.77 -4.90 -3.64
CA GLY A 40 30.97 -5.53 -3.09
C GLY A 40 30.70 -6.86 -2.38
N ILE A 41 29.53 -7.48 -2.58
CA ILE A 41 29.17 -8.73 -1.89
C ILE A 41 30.14 -9.89 -2.21
N LEU A 42 30.73 -9.89 -3.41
CA LEU A 42 31.68 -10.91 -3.84
C LEU A 42 32.98 -10.84 -3.02
N GLU A 43 33.42 -9.63 -2.66
CA GLU A 43 34.64 -9.43 -1.85
C GLU A 43 34.40 -9.84 -0.39
N GLN A 44 33.17 -9.65 0.11
CA GLN A 44 32.80 -10.02 1.47
C GLN A 44 32.61 -11.53 1.65
N THR A 45 32.06 -12.20 0.64
CA THR A 45 31.70 -13.63 0.71
C THR A 45 32.75 -14.56 0.10
N GLY A 46 33.67 -14.03 -0.71
CA GLY A 46 34.60 -14.84 -1.51
C GLY A 46 33.92 -15.68 -2.59
N ALA A 47 32.63 -15.42 -2.88
CA ALA A 47 31.86 -16.16 -3.87
C ALA A 47 32.20 -15.72 -5.30
N THR A 48 31.90 -16.60 -6.28
CA THR A 48 32.00 -16.25 -7.70
C THR A 48 30.71 -15.61 -8.20
N THR A 49 30.79 -14.82 -9.27
CA THR A 49 29.62 -14.21 -9.92
C THR A 49 28.58 -15.27 -10.34
N GLY A 50 29.03 -16.46 -10.76
CA GLY A 50 28.12 -17.56 -11.11
C GLY A 50 27.32 -18.09 -9.93
N VAL A 51 27.94 -18.19 -8.74
CA VAL A 51 27.26 -18.59 -7.50
C VAL A 51 26.25 -17.52 -7.10
N LEU A 52 26.62 -16.23 -7.16
CA LEU A 52 25.72 -15.12 -6.87
C LEU A 52 24.51 -15.08 -7.80
N GLN A 53 24.72 -15.40 -9.09
CA GLN A 53 23.65 -15.47 -10.06
C GLN A 53 22.67 -16.61 -9.75
N SER A 54 23.19 -17.81 -9.45
CA SER A 54 22.35 -18.95 -9.05
C SER A 54 21.55 -18.63 -7.78
N ASP A 55 22.21 -18.08 -6.77
CA ASP A 55 21.58 -17.66 -5.51
C ASP A 55 20.46 -16.64 -5.73
N THR A 56 20.72 -15.60 -6.53
CA THR A 56 19.71 -14.58 -6.87
C THR A 56 18.53 -15.22 -7.61
N MET A 57 18.79 -16.14 -8.54
CA MET A 57 17.76 -16.82 -9.31
C MET A 57 16.87 -17.70 -8.42
N ASP A 58 17.46 -18.41 -7.46
CA ASP A 58 16.72 -19.27 -6.53
C ASP A 58 15.88 -18.45 -5.54
N HIS A 59 16.38 -17.31 -5.07
CA HIS A 59 15.59 -16.34 -4.31
C HIS A 59 14.38 -15.83 -5.12
N TYR A 60 14.58 -15.43 -6.38
CA TYR A 60 13.49 -14.97 -7.24
C TYR A 60 12.43 -16.05 -7.48
N ARG A 61 12.82 -17.31 -7.66
CA ARG A 61 11.89 -18.45 -7.76
C ARG A 61 11.06 -18.59 -6.48
N THR A 62 11.71 -18.53 -5.33
CA THR A 62 11.05 -18.54 -4.02
C THR A 62 10.05 -17.39 -3.89
N PHE A 63 10.42 -16.17 -4.27
CA PHE A 63 9.55 -15.00 -4.19
C PHE A 63 8.31 -15.13 -5.05
N HIS A 64 8.43 -15.67 -6.27
CA HIS A 64 7.26 -15.94 -7.12
C HIS A 64 6.30 -16.98 -6.52
N MET A 65 6.82 -17.96 -5.78
CA MET A 65 5.96 -18.90 -5.04
C MET A 65 5.27 -18.21 -3.86
N LEU A 66 5.98 -17.34 -3.14
CA LEU A 66 5.47 -16.57 -2.01
C LEU A 66 4.47 -15.47 -2.43
N GLU A 67 4.60 -14.90 -3.63
CA GLU A 67 3.77 -13.80 -4.13
C GLU A 67 2.26 -14.11 -4.02
N ARG A 68 1.86 -15.35 -4.34
CA ARG A 68 0.46 -15.78 -4.22
C ARG A 68 -0.04 -15.80 -2.77
N LEU A 69 0.85 -16.07 -1.81
CA LEU A 69 0.54 -16.06 -0.39
C LEU A 69 0.51 -14.62 0.14
N LEU A 70 1.39 -13.74 -0.36
CA LEU A 70 1.40 -12.31 -0.02
C LEU A 70 0.13 -11.59 -0.48
N HIS A 71 -0.57 -12.08 -1.51
CA HIS A 71 -1.88 -11.57 -1.89
C HIS A 71 -2.96 -11.80 -0.84
N ALA A 72 -2.80 -12.78 0.04
CA ALA A 72 -3.73 -13.09 1.11
C ALA A 72 -2.92 -13.39 2.39
N PRO A 73 -2.45 -12.36 3.11
CA PRO A 73 -1.54 -12.51 4.25
C PRO A 73 -1.95 -13.57 5.29
N PRO A 74 -3.24 -13.77 5.63
CA PRO A 74 -3.64 -14.86 6.52
C PRO A 74 -3.25 -16.26 6.01
N LYS A 75 -3.15 -16.48 4.69
CA LYS A 75 -2.69 -17.77 4.12
C LYS A 75 -1.20 -17.98 4.28
N LEU A 76 -0.40 -16.92 4.38
CA LEU A 76 1.03 -17.02 4.66
C LEU A 76 1.29 -17.52 6.10
N LEU A 77 0.41 -17.16 7.05
CA LEU A 77 0.50 -17.62 8.44
C LEU A 77 0.21 -19.12 8.57
N HIS A 78 -0.79 -19.64 7.83
CA HIS A 78 -1.30 -21.01 8.01
C HIS A 78 -0.65 -22.06 7.09
N GLN A 79 0.19 -21.65 6.14
CA GLN A 79 0.84 -22.60 5.23
C GLN A 79 2.03 -23.31 5.90
N LEU A 80 2.24 -24.58 5.53
CA LEU A 80 3.30 -25.43 6.09
C LEU A 80 4.48 -25.66 5.12
N ILE A 81 4.43 -25.07 3.92
CA ILE A 81 5.41 -25.29 2.84
C ILE A 81 6.70 -24.51 3.12
N PHE A 82 6.56 -23.25 3.50
CA PHE A 82 7.66 -22.34 3.82
C PHE A 82 7.75 -22.16 5.32
N GLN A 83 8.85 -22.62 5.90
CA GLN A 83 9.15 -22.36 7.30
C GLN A 83 9.74 -20.96 7.45
N ILE A 84 8.88 -19.96 7.61
CA ILE A 84 9.26 -18.56 7.78
C ILE A 84 8.89 -18.12 9.19
N PRO A 85 9.83 -17.61 10.01
CA PRO A 85 9.54 -17.09 11.34
C PRO A 85 8.48 -15.97 11.29
N PRO A 86 7.61 -15.84 12.31
CA PRO A 86 6.54 -14.82 12.31
C PRO A 86 7.04 -13.39 12.07
N SER A 87 8.18 -13.01 12.66
CA SER A 87 8.79 -11.69 12.44
C SER A 87 9.17 -11.44 10.99
N ARG A 88 9.68 -12.47 10.29
CA ARG A 88 9.98 -12.39 8.86
C ARG A 88 8.71 -12.38 8.02
N GLN A 89 7.64 -13.10 8.41
CA GLN A 89 6.36 -13.02 7.71
C GLN A 89 5.81 -11.60 7.73
N THR A 90 5.79 -10.95 8.91
CA THR A 90 5.39 -9.54 9.06
C THR A 90 6.24 -8.63 8.18
N LEU A 91 7.57 -8.79 8.19
CA LEU A 91 8.46 -8.00 7.33
C LEU A 91 8.13 -8.16 5.84
N LEU A 92 7.94 -9.39 5.36
CA LEU A 92 7.64 -9.66 3.95
C LEU A 92 6.31 -9.02 3.54
N ILE A 93 5.28 -9.18 4.37
CA ILE A 93 3.96 -8.59 4.14
C ILE A 93 4.09 -7.06 4.10
N GLU A 94 4.68 -6.45 5.13
CA GLU A 94 4.84 -5.00 5.26
C GLU A 94 5.57 -4.42 4.05
N ARG A 95 6.70 -5.02 3.65
CA ARG A 95 7.50 -4.58 2.48
C ARG A 95 6.75 -4.80 1.17
N TYR A 96 6.00 -5.90 1.04
CA TYR A 96 5.21 -6.18 -0.16
C TYR A 96 4.08 -5.16 -0.38
N TYR A 97 3.51 -4.64 0.70
CA TYR A 97 2.47 -3.61 0.64
C TYR A 97 3.01 -2.18 0.74
N THR A 98 4.28 -1.99 1.07
CA THR A 98 4.92 -0.67 1.00
C THR A 98 4.91 -0.15 -0.44
N PHE A 99 4.61 1.14 -0.58
CA PHE A 99 4.51 1.86 -1.85
C PHE A 99 5.32 3.15 -1.82
N ASP A 100 5.56 3.71 -3.01
CA ASP A 100 6.27 4.98 -3.17
C ASP A 100 5.27 6.13 -3.16
N GLU A 101 5.51 7.15 -2.35
CA GLU A 101 4.64 8.33 -2.25
C GLU A 101 4.48 9.05 -3.59
N ALA A 102 5.56 9.11 -4.39
CA ALA A 102 5.55 9.71 -5.73
C ALA A 102 4.60 8.95 -6.68
N PHE A 103 4.52 7.63 -6.55
CA PHE A 103 3.58 6.82 -7.32
C PHE A 103 2.14 7.08 -6.87
N VAL A 104 1.89 7.06 -5.57
CA VAL A 104 0.55 7.28 -5.01
C VAL A 104 0.04 8.66 -5.35
N ARG A 105 0.88 9.68 -5.33
CA ARG A 105 0.50 11.05 -5.69
C ARG A 105 -0.08 11.17 -7.09
N GLU A 106 0.41 10.38 -8.04
CA GLU A 106 -0.04 10.34 -9.44
C GLU A 106 -1.29 9.47 -9.65
N VAL A 107 -1.46 8.46 -8.81
CA VAL A 107 -2.60 7.52 -8.86
C VAL A 107 -3.80 8.05 -8.08
N LEU A 108 -3.58 8.82 -7.01
CA LEU A 108 -4.62 9.43 -6.21
C LEU A 108 -5.53 10.32 -7.07
N GLY A 109 -6.84 10.28 -6.78
CA GLY A 109 -7.85 11.04 -7.51
C GLY A 109 -8.18 10.50 -8.90
N LYS A 110 -7.44 9.50 -9.41
CA LYS A 110 -7.86 8.71 -10.57
C LYS A 110 -8.70 7.52 -10.11
N LYS A 111 -9.75 7.18 -10.86
CA LYS A 111 -10.52 5.95 -10.61
C LYS A 111 -9.60 4.74 -10.74
N LEU A 112 -9.56 3.84 -9.75
CA LEU A 112 -8.79 2.58 -9.78
C LEU A 112 -9.36 1.61 -10.84
N SER A 113 -9.13 1.90 -12.12
CA SER A 113 -9.80 1.27 -13.26
C SER A 113 -8.81 0.71 -14.27
N LYS A 114 -9.34 0.02 -15.30
CA LYS A 114 -8.54 -0.44 -16.44
C LYS A 114 -7.84 0.72 -17.18
N GLY A 115 -8.35 1.95 -17.10
CA GLY A 115 -7.74 3.15 -17.68
C GLY A 115 -6.41 3.48 -17.00
N THR A 116 -6.42 3.61 -15.68
CA THR A 116 -5.23 3.91 -14.86
C THR A 116 -4.13 2.87 -15.02
N LYS A 117 -4.50 1.61 -15.31
CA LYS A 117 -3.53 0.55 -15.61
C LYS A 117 -2.74 0.81 -16.91
N LYS A 118 -3.31 1.54 -17.87
CA LYS A 118 -2.61 1.94 -19.12
C LYS A 118 -1.67 3.11 -18.89
N ASP A 119 -2.02 4.01 -17.97
CA ASP A 119 -1.17 5.17 -17.61
C ASP A 119 0.07 4.78 -16.78
N LEU A 120 0.21 3.51 -16.35
CA LEU A 120 1.32 3.08 -15.51
C LEU A 120 2.69 3.24 -16.20
N ASP A 121 2.74 3.14 -17.54
CA ASP A 121 3.96 3.35 -18.31
C ASP A 121 4.41 4.82 -18.24
N ASP A 122 3.46 5.76 -18.33
CA ASP A 122 3.72 7.20 -18.19
C ASP A 122 4.13 7.56 -16.76
N ILE A 123 3.43 7.01 -15.75
CA ILE A 123 3.76 7.23 -14.33
C ILE A 123 5.14 6.66 -14.01
N SER A 124 5.49 5.48 -14.53
CA SER A 124 6.83 4.89 -14.39
C SER A 124 7.90 5.82 -14.96
N THR A 125 7.67 6.36 -16.15
CA THR A 125 8.62 7.30 -16.79
C THR A 125 8.76 8.60 -15.99
N LYS A 126 7.64 9.12 -15.45
CA LYS A 126 7.61 10.38 -14.70
C LYS A 126 8.28 10.28 -13.32
N THR A 127 8.06 9.17 -12.61
CA THR A 127 8.51 8.96 -11.24
C THR A 127 9.88 8.29 -11.15
N GLY A 128 10.35 7.65 -12.23
CA GLY A 128 11.57 6.84 -12.23
C GLY A 128 11.41 5.46 -11.57
N ILE A 129 10.20 5.14 -11.08
CA ILE A 129 9.89 3.84 -10.49
C ILE A 129 9.70 2.82 -11.60
N THR A 130 10.21 1.61 -11.44
CA THR A 130 10.06 0.59 -12.48
C THR A 130 8.60 0.23 -12.70
N LEU A 131 8.25 -0.07 -13.96
CA LEU A 131 6.90 -0.47 -14.33
C LEU A 131 6.40 -1.69 -13.55
N LYS A 132 7.29 -2.64 -13.22
CA LYS A 132 6.90 -3.81 -12.42
C LYS A 132 6.51 -3.41 -11.00
N SER A 133 7.28 -2.52 -10.36
CA SER A 133 6.92 -1.99 -9.03
C SER A 133 5.62 -1.18 -9.07
N CYS A 134 5.44 -0.30 -10.07
CA CYS A 134 4.18 0.43 -10.29
C CYS A 134 2.97 -0.52 -10.41
N ARG A 135 3.11 -1.62 -11.16
CA ARG A 135 2.06 -2.64 -11.31
C ARG A 135 1.75 -3.34 -9.99
N ARG A 136 2.77 -3.75 -9.22
CA ARG A 136 2.62 -4.34 -7.88
C ARG A 136 1.84 -3.41 -6.96
N GLN A 137 2.29 -2.16 -6.84
CA GLN A 137 1.65 -1.15 -5.98
C GLN A 137 0.19 -0.90 -6.38
N PHE A 138 -0.09 -0.76 -7.68
CA PHE A 138 -1.46 -0.60 -8.19
C PHE A 138 -2.36 -1.81 -7.90
N ASP A 139 -1.86 -3.02 -8.11
CA ASP A 139 -2.62 -4.25 -7.85
C ASP A 139 -2.83 -4.46 -6.35
N ASN A 140 -1.91 -4.01 -5.48
CA ASN A 140 -2.11 -3.97 -4.03
C ASN A 140 -3.22 -2.99 -3.64
N PHE A 141 -3.24 -1.75 -4.17
CA PHE A 141 -4.32 -0.79 -3.90
C PHE A 141 -5.68 -1.34 -4.28
N LYS A 142 -5.79 -1.93 -5.47
CA LYS A 142 -7.04 -2.57 -5.90
C LYS A 142 -7.46 -3.70 -4.99
N ARG A 143 -6.52 -4.50 -4.49
CA ARG A 143 -6.81 -5.64 -3.62
C ARG A 143 -7.35 -5.16 -2.28
N VAL A 144 -6.69 -4.17 -1.69
CA VAL A 144 -7.14 -3.54 -0.45
C VAL A 144 -8.50 -2.88 -0.65
N PHE A 145 -8.65 -2.06 -1.69
CA PHE A 145 -9.90 -1.39 -2.02
C PHE A 145 -11.06 -2.38 -2.15
N LYS A 146 -10.89 -3.46 -2.92
CA LYS A 146 -11.95 -4.45 -3.12
C LYS A 146 -12.37 -5.17 -1.84
N VAL A 147 -11.41 -5.51 -0.97
CA VAL A 147 -11.72 -6.19 0.30
C VAL A 147 -12.45 -5.24 1.23
N VAL A 148 -11.96 -4.01 1.35
CA VAL A 148 -12.45 -3.06 2.36
C VAL A 148 -13.76 -2.38 1.92
N GLU A 149 -14.00 -2.18 0.61
CA GLU A 149 -15.25 -1.58 0.09
C GLU A 149 -16.50 -2.43 0.44
N GLU A 150 -16.34 -3.73 0.68
CA GLU A 150 -17.44 -4.64 1.05
C GLU A 150 -17.59 -4.81 2.58
N MET A 151 -16.73 -4.18 3.40
CA MET A 151 -16.62 -4.44 4.84
C MET A 151 -16.99 -3.25 5.72
N ARG A 152 -17.91 -3.46 6.66
CA ARG A 152 -18.39 -2.45 7.61
C ARG A 152 -17.37 -2.14 8.71
N GLY A 153 -17.51 -0.98 9.34
CA GLY A 153 -16.67 -0.53 10.44
C GLY A 153 -15.38 0.18 10.00
N SER A 154 -14.42 0.24 10.92
CA SER A 154 -13.16 0.96 10.78
C SER A 154 -12.32 0.46 9.60
N LEU A 155 -11.99 1.35 8.67
CA LEU A 155 -11.13 1.03 7.52
C LEU A 155 -9.76 0.55 7.97
N VAL A 156 -9.19 1.19 8.98
CA VAL A 156 -7.86 0.86 9.50
C VAL A 156 -7.88 -0.55 10.10
N ASP A 157 -8.88 -0.88 10.92
CA ASP A 157 -8.99 -2.19 11.55
C ASP A 157 -9.23 -3.30 10.51
N ASN A 158 -10.11 -3.05 9.54
CA ASN A 158 -10.37 -3.99 8.45
C ASN A 158 -9.09 -4.28 7.64
N ILE A 159 -8.30 -3.25 7.34
CA ILE A 159 -7.02 -3.41 6.63
C ILE A 159 -6.02 -4.20 7.49
N GLN A 160 -5.87 -3.87 8.77
CA GLN A 160 -4.95 -4.57 9.67
C GLN A 160 -5.32 -6.04 9.82
N GLN A 161 -6.60 -6.37 9.99
CA GLN A 161 -7.04 -7.75 10.17
C GLN A 161 -6.90 -8.59 8.90
N HIS A 162 -7.21 -8.03 7.73
CA HIS A 162 -7.17 -8.77 6.47
C HIS A 162 -5.80 -8.83 5.81
N PHE A 163 -4.98 -7.79 6.01
CA PHE A 163 -3.67 -7.68 5.36
C PHE A 163 -2.50 -7.74 6.33
N LEU A 164 -2.72 -7.74 7.64
CA LEU A 164 -1.68 -7.87 8.66
C LEU A 164 -0.60 -6.77 8.56
N LEU A 165 -1.03 -5.56 8.18
CA LEU A 165 -0.16 -4.39 8.02
C LEU A 165 0.02 -3.64 9.33
N SER A 166 1.11 -2.89 9.46
CA SER A 166 1.29 -1.95 10.56
C SER A 166 0.18 -0.89 10.60
N ASP A 167 -0.06 -0.31 11.78
CA ASP A 167 -1.04 0.79 11.96
C ASP A 167 -0.79 1.96 11.00
N ARG A 168 0.48 2.37 10.87
CA ARG A 168 0.87 3.44 9.96
C ARG A 168 0.48 3.13 8.51
N LEU A 169 0.90 1.96 8.01
CA LEU A 169 0.64 1.60 6.62
C LEU A 169 -0.86 1.38 6.38
N ALA A 170 -1.59 0.84 7.36
CA ALA A 170 -3.04 0.68 7.29
C ALA A 170 -3.77 2.04 7.20
N ARG A 171 -3.34 3.05 7.97
CA ARG A 171 -3.88 4.43 7.86
C ARG A 171 -3.62 5.03 6.49
N ASP A 172 -2.41 4.87 5.96
CA ASP A 172 -2.07 5.38 4.63
C ASP A 172 -2.92 4.71 3.53
N TYR A 173 -3.16 3.40 3.63
CA TYR A 173 -4.07 2.68 2.74
C TYR A 173 -5.53 3.13 2.93
N ALA A 174 -5.98 3.36 4.15
CA ALA A 174 -7.32 3.87 4.44
C ALA A 174 -7.55 5.24 3.79
N ALA A 175 -6.56 6.15 3.86
CA ALA A 175 -6.60 7.43 3.17
C ALA A 175 -6.75 7.28 1.64
N ILE A 176 -6.01 6.34 1.03
CA ILE A 176 -6.11 6.06 -0.41
C ILE A 176 -7.50 5.54 -0.77
N VAL A 177 -8.05 4.60 0.02
CA VAL A 177 -9.41 4.06 -0.18
C VAL A 177 -10.46 5.16 -0.06
N PHE A 178 -10.34 6.00 0.97
CA PHE A 178 -11.25 7.12 1.22
C PHE A 178 -11.27 8.12 0.06
N PHE A 179 -10.10 8.53 -0.44
CA PHE A 179 -10.03 9.42 -1.61
C PHE A 179 -10.58 8.77 -2.88
N ALA A 180 -10.35 7.47 -3.07
CA ALA A 180 -10.83 6.73 -4.23
C ALA A 180 -12.37 6.59 -4.24
N ASN A 181 -12.98 6.33 -3.08
CA ASN A 181 -14.43 6.20 -2.96
C ASN A 181 -15.15 7.53 -3.17
N ASN A 182 -14.70 8.58 -2.48
CA ASN A 182 -15.30 9.92 -2.54
C ASN A 182 -14.93 10.72 -3.81
N ARG A 183 -14.05 10.18 -4.66
CA ARG A 183 -13.63 10.76 -5.95
C ARG A 183 -13.06 12.19 -5.84
N PHE A 184 -12.18 12.41 -4.87
CA PHE A 184 -11.51 13.71 -4.72
C PHE A 184 -10.59 14.03 -5.90
N GLU A 185 -10.65 15.28 -6.38
CA GLU A 185 -9.78 15.78 -7.44
C GLU A 185 -8.43 16.28 -6.89
N THR A 186 -7.45 15.38 -6.75
CA THR A 186 -6.11 15.70 -6.22
C THR A 186 -5.12 16.20 -7.29
N GLY A 187 -5.47 16.14 -8.57
CA GLY A 187 -4.59 16.45 -9.72
C GLY A 187 -4.55 17.91 -10.17
N LYS A 188 -5.24 18.83 -9.48
CA LYS A 188 -5.29 20.25 -9.88
C LYS A 188 -3.92 20.92 -9.68
N LYS A 189 -3.53 21.83 -10.58
CA LYS A 189 -2.27 22.61 -10.50
C LYS A 189 -2.08 23.28 -9.13
N LYS A 190 -3.17 23.80 -8.56
CA LYS A 190 -3.18 24.43 -7.22
C LYS A 190 -2.82 23.48 -6.07
N LEU A 191 -2.80 22.16 -6.29
CA LEU A 191 -2.49 21.15 -5.28
C LEU A 191 -1.14 20.46 -5.57
N GLN A 192 -0.38 20.90 -6.58
CA GLN A 192 0.89 20.26 -6.96
C GLN A 192 1.97 20.38 -5.89
N TYR A 193 1.89 21.38 -5.01
CA TYR A 193 2.84 21.57 -3.92
C TYR A 193 2.60 20.59 -2.75
N LEU A 194 1.46 19.88 -2.73
CA LEU A 194 1.11 18.94 -1.66
C LEU A 194 1.67 17.55 -1.96
N SER A 195 2.30 16.97 -0.94
CA SER A 195 2.81 15.60 -0.89
C SER A 195 1.70 14.59 -0.61
N PHE A 196 2.00 13.29 -0.71
CA PHE A 196 1.06 12.26 -0.25
C PHE A 196 0.76 12.38 1.25
N GLY A 197 1.79 12.63 2.07
CA GLY A 197 1.62 12.80 3.52
C GLY A 197 0.62 13.89 3.88
N ASP A 198 0.61 15.01 3.15
CA ASP A 198 -0.37 16.09 3.37
C ASP A 198 -1.80 15.62 3.09
N PHE A 199 -2.00 14.83 2.02
CA PHE A 199 -3.29 14.24 1.70
C PHE A 199 -3.70 13.18 2.72
N ALA A 200 -2.78 12.32 3.14
CA ALA A 200 -3.04 11.27 4.12
C ALA A 200 -3.48 11.87 5.47
N PHE A 201 -2.78 12.90 5.93
CA PHE A 201 -3.15 13.65 7.13
C PHE A 201 -4.54 14.29 7.01
N CYS A 202 -4.83 14.93 5.87
CA CYS A 202 -6.16 15.49 5.64
C CYS A 202 -7.25 14.41 5.65
N ALA A 203 -7.02 13.27 4.98
CA ALA A 203 -7.97 12.17 4.95
C ALA A 203 -8.20 11.60 6.36
N GLU A 204 -7.16 11.45 7.15
CA GLU A 204 -7.28 10.96 8.53
C GLU A 204 -8.18 11.89 9.37
N LEU A 205 -7.99 13.22 9.27
CA LEU A 205 -8.87 14.18 9.95
C LEU A 205 -10.30 14.10 9.44
N MET A 206 -10.51 13.88 8.14
CA MET A 206 -11.85 13.74 7.57
C MET A 206 -12.54 12.45 8.04
N ILE A 207 -11.80 11.33 8.07
CA ILE A 207 -12.31 10.03 8.54
C ILE A 207 -12.63 10.10 10.03
N GLN A 208 -11.82 10.76 10.85
CA GLN A 208 -12.05 10.80 12.29
C GLN A 208 -13.18 11.72 12.73
N ASN A 209 -13.57 12.70 11.92
CA ASN A 209 -14.51 13.75 12.34
C ASN A 209 -15.78 13.84 11.49
N TRP A 210 -15.75 13.38 10.23
CA TRP A 210 -16.80 13.69 9.25
C TRP A 210 -17.29 12.47 8.45
N THR A 211 -16.98 11.24 8.88
CA THR A 211 -17.61 10.03 8.37
C THR A 211 -18.75 9.58 9.28
N LEU A 212 -19.68 8.80 8.74
CA LEU A 212 -20.83 8.29 9.49
C LEU A 212 -20.41 7.51 10.75
N GLY A 213 -19.35 6.69 10.68
CA GLY A 213 -18.84 5.95 11.84
C GLY A 213 -18.23 6.83 12.94
N ALA A 214 -17.77 8.04 12.60
CA ALA A 214 -17.26 9.02 13.56
C ALA A 214 -18.37 9.84 14.24
N VAL A 215 -19.43 10.16 13.50
CA VAL A 215 -20.53 11.03 13.97
C VAL A 215 -21.60 10.24 14.72
N ASP A 216 -21.90 9.00 14.31
CA ASP A 216 -22.91 8.15 14.94
C ASP A 216 -22.40 6.71 15.11
N SER A 217 -21.80 6.43 16.28
CA SER A 217 -21.23 5.11 16.62
C SER A 217 -22.27 3.97 16.71
N GLN A 218 -23.57 4.27 16.53
CA GLN A 218 -24.67 3.29 16.52
C GLN A 218 -25.02 2.81 15.10
N VAL A 219 -24.48 3.44 14.04
CA VAL A 219 -24.74 3.06 12.66
C VAL A 219 -23.63 2.13 12.18
N ASP A 220 -23.99 0.89 11.82
CA ASP A 220 -23.10 -0.11 11.19
C ASP A 220 -22.70 0.29 9.74
N ASP A 221 -22.48 1.57 9.48
CA ASP A 221 -22.13 2.11 8.18
C ASP A 221 -20.61 2.26 8.00
N MET A 222 -20.22 2.35 6.74
CA MET A 222 -18.83 2.35 6.32
C MET A 222 -18.16 3.69 6.65
N ASP A 223 -16.94 3.67 7.20
CA ASP A 223 -16.06 4.85 7.38
C ASP A 223 -15.61 5.51 6.06
N VAL A 224 -16.21 5.11 4.94
CA VAL A 224 -15.89 5.61 3.61
C VAL A 224 -16.84 6.72 3.17
N ASP A 225 -18.03 6.81 3.78
CA ASP A 225 -19.05 7.77 3.40
C ASP A 225 -19.01 9.00 4.32
N LEU A 226 -18.87 10.17 3.69
CA LEU A 226 -18.97 11.45 4.38
C LEU A 226 -20.40 11.65 4.90
N ASP A 227 -20.49 12.22 6.09
CA ASP A 227 -21.77 12.55 6.70
C ASP A 227 -22.58 13.51 5.81
N LYS A 228 -23.88 13.23 5.69
CA LYS A 228 -24.79 13.98 4.84
C LYS A 228 -25.05 15.37 5.38
N GLU A 229 -25.06 15.56 6.71
CA GLU A 229 -25.20 16.90 7.31
C GLU A 229 -23.94 17.73 7.03
N PHE A 230 -22.75 17.17 7.24
CA PHE A 230 -21.49 17.82 6.83
C PHE A 230 -21.48 18.23 5.35
N LEU A 231 -21.92 17.36 4.43
CA LEU A 231 -22.00 17.69 3.00
C LEU A 231 -23.01 18.79 2.70
N GLN A 232 -24.08 18.89 3.48
CA GLN A 232 -25.09 19.93 3.35
C GLN A 232 -24.55 21.27 3.85
N ASP A 233 -23.94 21.31 5.03
CA ASP A 233 -23.26 22.48 5.57
C ASP A 233 -22.17 23.01 4.63
N LEU A 234 -21.42 22.11 4.00
CA LEU A 234 -20.38 22.48 3.04
C LEU A 234 -20.96 23.16 1.79
N LYS A 235 -22.17 22.76 1.33
CA LYS A 235 -22.85 23.47 0.23
C LYS A 235 -23.26 24.88 0.64
N GLU A 236 -23.71 25.06 1.87
CA GLU A 236 -24.10 26.35 2.41
C GLU A 236 -22.88 27.28 2.57
N LEU A 237 -21.75 26.73 3.05
CA LEU A 237 -20.45 27.42 3.08
C LEU A 237 -19.92 27.77 1.69
N LYS A 238 -20.16 26.92 0.68
CA LYS A 238 -19.74 27.21 -0.69
C LYS A 238 -20.42 28.44 -1.27
N VAL A 239 -21.65 28.76 -0.83
CA VAL A 239 -22.33 30.01 -1.18
C VAL A 239 -21.58 31.21 -0.59
N LEU A 240 -21.11 31.10 0.65
CA LEU A 240 -20.31 32.15 1.31
C LEU A 240 -18.94 32.36 0.65
N VAL A 241 -18.34 31.32 0.07
CA VAL A 241 -17.06 31.40 -0.67
C VAL A 241 -17.26 31.86 -2.12
N ALA A 242 -18.43 31.66 -2.71
CA ALA A 242 -18.73 32.14 -4.06
C ALA A 242 -19.03 33.65 -4.09
N ASP A 243 -19.50 34.20 -2.96
CA ASP A 243 -19.76 35.61 -2.81
C ASP A 243 -18.51 36.35 -2.31
N LYS A 244 -17.85 37.06 -3.24
CA LYS A 244 -16.55 37.70 -3.03
C LYS A 244 -16.61 38.76 -1.91
N ASP A 245 -17.76 39.37 -1.72
CA ASP A 245 -17.99 40.42 -0.72
C ASP A 245 -18.08 39.84 0.71
N LEU A 246 -18.57 38.60 0.87
CA LEU A 246 -18.64 37.90 2.15
C LEU A 246 -17.29 37.31 2.59
N LEU A 247 -16.46 36.89 1.63
CA LEU A 247 -15.08 36.45 1.89
C LEU A 247 -14.20 37.58 2.42
N ASP A 248 -14.35 38.79 1.90
CA ASP A 248 -13.57 39.95 2.35
C ASP A 248 -14.01 40.47 3.73
N LEU A 249 -15.24 40.17 4.16
CA LEU A 249 -15.74 40.48 5.50
C LEU A 249 -15.08 39.62 6.60
N HIS A 250 -14.67 38.39 6.27
CA HIS A 250 -14.10 37.41 7.20
C HIS A 250 -12.56 37.38 7.20
N LYS A 251 -11.90 38.29 6.47
CA LYS A 251 -10.43 38.47 6.47
C LYS A 251 -9.90 39.36 7.61
N ARG A 252 -10.69 39.61 8.67
CA ARG A 252 -10.24 40.37 9.84
C ARG A 252 -9.68 39.48 10.92
#